data_AF-A0A1Z4IGW9-F1
#
_entry.id   AF-A0A1Z4IGW9-F1
#
_cell.length_a   1.000
_cell.length_b   1.000
_cell.length_c   1.000
_cell.angle_alpha   90.00
_cell.angle_beta   90.00
_cell.angle_gamma   90.00
#
_symmetry.space_group_name_H-M   'P 1'
#
loop_
_entity.id
_entity.type
_entity.pdbx_description
1 polymer ?
#
loop_
_entity_poly.entity_id
_entity_poly.type
_entity_poly.pdbx_seq_one_letter_code
_entity_poly.pdbx_strand_id
1 'polypeptide(L)'
;MGLKTITGRKITRKGVKPVGVHQWQFKATYLYGIIEPLTGESFFWEFSHLNSDCFQIFLNLISENFPDSVLIIQLDNGAFHKAKRLQVPDNIILLFQPAHSPELYQFSKIRLQIVPLKYIAFGQ
;
A
#
# COMPACT_ATOMS: atom_id res chain seq x y z
N MET A 1 -11.32 5.56 -2.08
CA MET A 1 -12.01 4.35 -2.58
C MET A 1 -12.28 4.54 -4.06
N GLY A 2 -11.68 3.72 -4.94
CA GLY A 2 -11.90 3.83 -6.39
C GLY A 2 -13.18 3.09 -6.77
N LEU A 3 -14.15 3.79 -7.35
CA LEU A 3 -15.44 3.24 -7.77
C LEU A 3 -15.36 2.88 -9.24
N LYS A 4 -15.52 1.60 -9.58
CA LYS A 4 -15.81 1.18 -10.95
C LYS A 4 -17.29 0.84 -11.04
N THR A 5 -18.08 1.75 -11.61
CA THR A 5 -19.48 1.50 -11.92
C THR A 5 -19.55 0.62 -13.16
N ILE A 6 -20.32 -0.47 -13.15
CA ILE A 6 -20.66 -1.16 -14.40
C ILE A 6 -21.49 -0.19 -15.24
N THR A 7 -20.97 0.19 -16.39
CA THR A 7 -21.69 1.03 -17.34
C THR A 7 -22.67 0.17 -18.13
N GLY A 8 -23.96 0.29 -17.83
CA GLY A 8 -25.05 -0.22 -18.65
C GLY A 8 -25.81 0.94 -19.31
N ARG A 9 -26.42 0.69 -20.47
CA ARG A 9 -27.37 1.65 -21.06
C ARG A 9 -28.77 1.37 -20.50
N LYS A 10 -29.41 2.39 -19.92
CA LYS A 10 -30.84 2.37 -19.57
C LYS A 10 -31.54 3.45 -20.37
N ILE A 11 -32.67 3.13 -20.99
CA ILE A 11 -33.49 4.12 -21.68
C ILE A 11 -34.27 4.89 -20.62
N THR A 12 -34.11 6.20 -20.58
CA THR A 12 -34.86 7.12 -19.71
C THR A 12 -35.49 8.23 -20.54
N ARG A 13 -36.52 8.88 -19.99
CA ARG A 13 -37.10 10.09 -20.57
C ARG A 13 -36.05 11.21 -20.61
N LYS A 14 -36.13 12.10 -21.61
CA LYS A 14 -35.22 13.26 -21.75
C LYS A 14 -35.14 14.03 -20.43
N GLY A 15 -33.93 14.19 -19.89
CA GLY A 15 -33.65 14.89 -18.64
C GLY A 15 -33.67 14.00 -17.37
N VAL A 16 -34.00 12.71 -17.47
CA VAL A 16 -34.04 11.80 -16.31
C VAL A 16 -32.74 11.00 -16.22
N LYS A 17 -32.01 11.17 -15.11
CA LYS A 17 -30.77 10.43 -14.84
C LYS A 17 -31.09 8.95 -14.55
N PRO A 18 -30.50 7.99 -15.29
CA PRO A 18 -30.68 6.58 -14.99
C PRO A 18 -30.06 6.22 -13.63
N VAL A 19 -30.85 5.57 -12.78
CA VAL A 19 -30.38 5.08 -11.47
C VAL A 19 -29.96 3.61 -11.61
N GLY A 20 -28.70 3.33 -11.32
CA GLY A 20 -28.17 1.97 -11.18
C GLY A 20 -28.25 1.55 -9.71
N VAL A 21 -28.84 0.38 -9.43
CA VAL A 21 -29.03 -0.13 -8.06
C VAL A 21 -27.82 -0.94 -7.56
N HIS A 22 -26.83 -1.18 -8.43
CA HIS A 22 -25.75 -2.10 -8.13
C HIS A 22 -24.43 -1.37 -7.89
N GLN A 23 -24.00 -1.36 -6.62
CA GLN A 23 -22.68 -0.92 -6.19
C GLN A 23 -21.83 -2.16 -5.94
N TRP A 24 -20.77 -2.36 -6.74
CA TRP A 24 -19.79 -3.40 -6.44
C TRP A 24 -19.09 -3.08 -5.13
N GLN A 25 -19.29 -3.93 -4.12
CA GLN A 25 -18.47 -3.94 -2.92
C GLN A 25 -17.21 -4.74 -3.22
N PHE A 26 -16.13 -4.04 -3.55
CA PHE A 26 -14.82 -4.69 -3.66
C PHE A 26 -14.34 -5.06 -2.26
N LYS A 27 -14.18 -6.36 -1.99
CA LYS A 27 -13.29 -6.82 -0.93
C LYS A 27 -11.87 -6.70 -1.47
N ALA A 28 -11.10 -5.79 -0.90
CA ALA A 28 -9.69 -5.60 -1.25
C ALA A 28 -8.85 -5.98 -0.04
N THR A 29 -7.82 -6.77 -0.31
CA THR A 29 -6.71 -6.95 0.63
C THR A 29 -5.48 -6.27 0.07
N TYR A 30 -4.53 -5.97 0.96
CA TYR A 30 -3.35 -5.19 0.68
C TYR A 30 -2.13 -5.99 1.09
N LEU A 31 -1.28 -6.32 0.13
CA LEU A 31 0.03 -6.89 0.41
C LEU A 31 0.99 -5.78 0.81
N TYR A 32 1.64 -5.94 1.95
CA TYR A 32 2.78 -5.13 2.37
C TYR A 32 4.02 -5.98 2.23
N GLY A 33 5.11 -5.39 1.76
CA GLY A 33 6.30 -6.15 1.41
C GLY A 33 7.56 -5.32 1.50
N ILE A 34 8.64 -5.99 1.88
CA ILE A 34 10.00 -5.47 1.85
C ILE A 34 10.89 -6.51 1.14
N ILE A 35 11.84 -6.06 0.33
CA ILE A 35 12.78 -6.93 -0.41
C ILE A 35 14.19 -6.35 -0.28
N GLU A 36 15.12 -7.10 0.29
CA GLU A 36 16.52 -6.71 0.30
C GLU A 36 17.10 -6.80 -1.14
N PRO A 37 17.59 -5.71 -1.74
CA PRO A 37 17.98 -5.73 -3.15
C PRO A 37 19.23 -6.56 -3.45
N LEU A 38 20.11 -6.73 -2.46
CA LEU A 38 21.41 -7.39 -2.67
C LEU A 38 21.28 -8.91 -2.61
N THR A 39 20.53 -9.42 -1.63
CA THR A 39 20.35 -10.87 -1.41
C THR A 39 19.07 -11.41 -2.05
N GLY A 40 18.09 -10.55 -2.30
CA GLY A 40 16.74 -10.96 -2.69
C GLY A 40 15.89 -11.48 -1.53
N GLU A 41 16.38 -11.43 -0.29
CA GLU A 41 15.58 -11.75 0.89
C GLU A 41 14.33 -10.88 0.94
N SER A 42 13.18 -11.47 1.29
CA SER A 42 11.91 -10.73 1.23
C SER A 42 10.98 -11.14 2.37
N PHE A 43 10.17 -10.18 2.80
CA PHE A 43 9.18 -10.36 3.85
C PHE A 43 7.88 -9.70 3.43
N PHE A 44 6.78 -10.46 3.49
CA PHE A 44 5.47 -10.01 3.03
C PHE A 44 4.39 -10.31 4.06
N TRP A 45 3.39 -9.45 4.14
CA TRP A 45 2.22 -9.67 4.98
C TRP A 45 0.96 -9.08 4.34
N GLU A 46 -0.16 -9.80 4.45
CA GLU A 46 -1.45 -9.38 3.93
C GLU A 46 -2.26 -8.64 5.01
N PHE A 47 -2.85 -7.50 4.64
CA PHE A 47 -3.67 -6.68 5.51
C PHE A 47 -5.01 -6.35 4.88
N SER A 48 -5.99 -6.08 5.73
CA SER A 48 -7.33 -5.67 5.30
C SER A 48 -7.39 -4.22 4.80
N HIS A 49 -6.43 -3.36 5.17
CA HIS A 49 -6.47 -1.93 4.87
C HIS A 49 -5.10 -1.34 4.47
N LEU A 50 -5.15 -0.27 3.67
CA LEU A 50 -4.01 0.61 3.39
C LEU A 50 -4.10 1.86 4.26
N ASN A 51 -3.66 1.75 5.51
CA ASN A 51 -3.70 2.84 6.49
C ASN A 51 -2.51 2.75 7.47
N SER A 52 -2.35 3.77 8.31
CA SER A 52 -1.23 3.82 9.25
C SER A 52 -1.33 2.79 10.36
N ASP A 53 -2.51 2.25 10.67
CA ASP A 53 -2.66 1.22 11.72
C ASP A 53 -2.11 -0.12 11.23
N CYS A 54 -2.46 -0.54 10.01
CA CYS A 54 -1.84 -1.70 9.37
C CYS A 54 -0.34 -1.49 9.14
N PHE A 55 0.07 -0.27 8.77
CA PHE A 55 1.49 0.05 8.61
C PHE A 55 2.27 -0.05 9.93
N GLN A 56 1.70 0.39 11.06
CA GLN A 56 2.32 0.21 12.38
C GLN A 56 2.52 -1.27 12.72
N ILE A 57 1.49 -2.10 12.49
CA ILE A 57 1.60 -3.54 12.72
C ILE A 57 2.70 -4.13 11.85
N PHE A 58 2.78 -3.72 10.59
CA PHE A 58 3.84 -4.16 9.69
C PHE A 58 5.25 -3.78 10.18
N LEU A 59 5.45 -2.56 10.69
CA LEU A 59 6.73 -2.14 11.28
C LEU A 59 7.14 -3.00 12.48
N ASN A 60 6.18 -3.34 13.35
CA ASN A 60 6.44 -4.21 14.48
C ASN A 60 6.84 -5.63 14.02
N LEU A 61 6.09 -6.20 13.08
CA LEU A 61 6.37 -7.55 12.55
C LEU A 61 7.77 -7.66 11.93
N ILE A 62 8.19 -6.68 11.13
CA ILE A 62 9.54 -6.72 10.52
C ILE A 62 10.64 -6.45 11.55
N SER A 63 10.38 -5.60 12.56
CA SER A 63 11.32 -5.38 13.66
C SER A 63 11.56 -6.67 14.45
N GLU A 64 10.50 -7.42 14.73
CA GLU A 64 10.56 -8.71 15.43
C GLU A 64 11.23 -9.81 14.59
N ASN A 65 11.03 -9.80 13.26
CA ASN A 65 11.64 -10.77 12.37
C ASN A 65 13.14 -10.54 12.14
N PHE A 66 13.59 -9.29 12.27
CA PHE A 66 14.99 -8.90 12.07
C PHE A 66 15.54 -8.09 13.27
N PRO A 67 15.57 -8.66 14.48
CA PRO A 67 15.89 -7.93 15.71
C PRO A 67 17.34 -7.46 15.78
N ASP A 68 18.26 -8.22 15.16
CA ASP A 68 19.70 -7.95 15.16
C ASP A 68 20.15 -7.07 13.97
N SER A 69 19.21 -6.61 13.15
CA SER A 69 19.49 -5.82 11.95
C SER A 69 18.92 -4.42 12.06
N VAL A 70 19.66 -3.44 11.52
CA VAL A 70 19.12 -2.10 11.25
C VAL A 70 18.49 -2.07 9.87
N LEU A 71 17.18 -1.86 9.80
CA LEU A 71 16.40 -1.84 8.57
C LEU A 71 16.26 -0.41 8.05
N ILE A 72 16.76 -0.14 6.85
CA ILE A 72 16.53 1.13 6.16
C ILE A 72 15.44 0.92 5.10
N ILE A 73 14.28 1.55 5.30
CA ILE A 73 13.08 1.33 4.48
C ILE A 73 12.83 2.56 3.61
N GLN A 74 12.99 2.41 2.29
CA GLN A 74 12.64 3.48 1.35
C GLN A 74 11.14 3.49 1.05
N LEU A 75 10.47 4.62 1.28
CA LEU A 75 9.02 4.79 1.11
C LEU A 75 8.68 5.92 0.14
N ASP A 76 7.50 5.83 -0.47
CA ASP A 76 6.90 6.96 -1.17
C ASP A 76 6.35 7.99 -0.16
N ASN A 77 5.86 9.12 -0.66
CA ASN A 77 5.31 10.19 0.18
C ASN A 77 3.84 9.97 0.61
N GLY A 78 3.36 8.72 0.62
CA GLY A 78 2.01 8.37 1.03
C GLY A 78 1.69 8.87 2.44
N ALA A 79 0.52 9.50 2.61
CA ALA A 79 0.12 10.12 3.87
C ALA A 79 0.12 9.14 5.05
N PHE A 80 -0.19 7.86 4.78
CA PHE A 80 -0.26 6.83 5.82
C PHE A 80 1.12 6.42 6.36
N HIS A 81 2.19 6.56 5.57
CA HIS A 81 3.57 6.34 6.02
C HIS A 81 4.10 7.46 6.92
N LYS A 82 3.46 8.64 6.90
CA LYS A 82 3.89 9.85 7.61
C LYS A 82 3.01 10.22 8.81
N ALA A 83 2.14 9.31 9.23
CA ALA A 83 1.24 9.61 10.34
C ALA A 83 2.03 9.83 11.63
N LYS A 84 1.85 10.99 12.26
CA LYS A 84 2.56 11.39 13.49
C LYS A 84 2.38 10.42 14.67
N ARG A 85 1.35 9.57 14.63
CA ARG A 85 1.08 8.56 15.66
C ARG A 85 1.94 7.30 15.54
N LEU A 86 2.64 7.11 14.41
CA LEU A 86 3.48 5.95 14.19
C LEU A 86 4.62 5.95 15.21
N GLN A 87 4.80 4.81 15.86
CA GLN A 87 5.93 4.50 16.74
C GLN A 87 6.88 3.62 15.94
N VAL A 88 7.87 4.24 15.28
CA VAL A 88 8.84 3.49 14.49
C VAL A 88 9.81 2.78 15.45
N PRO A 89 9.98 1.44 15.36
CA PRO A 89 10.96 0.71 16.17
C PRO A 89 12.38 1.24 16.02
N ASP A 90 13.19 1.14 17.07
CA ASP A 90 14.54 1.74 17.13
C ASP A 90 15.50 1.19 16.06
N ASN A 91 15.31 -0.05 15.62
CA ASN A 91 16.10 -0.68 14.57
C ASN A 91 15.60 -0.35 13.15
N ILE A 92 14.63 0.56 12.99
CA ILE A 92 14.04 0.92 11.69
C ILE A 92 14.25 2.40 11.37
N ILE A 93 14.75 2.68 10.18
CA ILE A 93 14.92 4.03 9.63
C ILE A 93 14.07 4.17 8.37
N LEU A 94 13.13 5.13 8.36
CA LEU A 94 12.28 5.41 7.19
C LEU A 94 12.89 6.51 6.32
N LEU A 95 13.17 6.20 5.05
CA LEU A 95 13.68 7.14 4.05
C LEU A 95 12.59 7.49 3.03
N PHE A 96 12.12 8.72 3.05
CA PHE A 96 11.11 9.20 2.10
C PHE A 96 11.75 9.73 0.81
N GLN A 97 11.16 9.37 -0.32
CA GLN A 97 11.57 9.91 -1.62
C GLN A 97 11.40 11.44 -1.67
N PRO A 98 12.29 12.19 -2.34
CA PRO A 98 12.09 13.61 -2.58
C PRO A 98 10.85 13.85 -3.45
N ALA A 99 10.18 14.99 -3.28
CA ALA A 99 9.01 15.34 -4.07
C ALA A 99 9.38 15.54 -5.55
N HIS A 100 8.60 14.97 -6.47
CA HIS A 100 8.71 15.17 -7.92
C HIS A 100 10.09 14.90 -8.56
N SER A 101 10.65 13.71 -8.35
CA SER A 101 11.82 13.26 -9.11
C SER A 101 11.67 11.83 -9.63
N PRO A 102 10.94 11.62 -10.75
CA PRO A 102 10.85 10.31 -11.43
C PRO A 102 12.20 9.81 -11.98
N GLU A 103 13.24 10.64 -11.97
CA GLU A 103 14.52 10.38 -12.65
C GLU A 103 15.68 10.05 -11.69
N LEU A 104 15.52 10.28 -10.38
CA LEU A 104 16.54 9.95 -9.35
C LEU A 104 16.55 8.45 -8.97
N TYR A 105 16.02 7.59 -9.84
CA TYR A 105 15.69 6.21 -9.56
C TYR A 105 16.86 5.21 -9.58
N GLN A 106 18.12 5.63 -9.77
CA GLN A 106 19.21 4.68 -10.08
C GLN A 106 20.32 4.47 -9.04
N PHE A 107 20.37 5.13 -7.87
CA PHE A 107 21.62 5.08 -7.07
C PHE A 107 21.58 4.80 -5.55
N SER A 108 20.49 4.33 -4.94
CA SER A 108 20.54 3.90 -3.53
C SER A 108 20.16 2.43 -3.32
N LYS A 109 21.10 1.69 -2.72
CA LYS A 109 21.24 0.21 -2.62
C LYS A 109 20.27 -0.50 -1.66
N ILE A 110 19.19 0.14 -1.22
CA ILE A 110 18.22 -0.47 -0.28
C ILE A 110 16.80 -0.05 -0.71
N ARG A 111 15.98 -1.00 -1.16
CA ARG A 111 14.63 -0.76 -1.68
C ARG A 111 13.63 -1.70 -1.02
N LEU A 112 12.87 -1.20 -0.06
CA LEU A 112 11.71 -1.91 0.47
C LEU A 112 10.44 -1.29 -0.12
N GLN A 113 10.03 -1.79 -1.28
CA GLN A 113 8.83 -1.28 -1.95
C GLN A 113 7.59 -1.94 -1.34
N ILE A 114 6.82 -1.17 -0.57
CA ILE A 114 5.44 -1.53 -0.27
C ILE A 114 4.66 -1.36 -1.57
N VAL A 115 4.46 -2.46 -2.28
CA VAL A 115 3.52 -2.52 -3.40
C VAL A 115 2.17 -2.87 -2.81
N PRO A 116 1.22 -1.94 -2.67
CA PRO A 116 -0.16 -2.29 -2.36
C PRO A 116 -0.73 -3.03 -3.58
N LEU A 117 -0.45 -4.34 -3.69
CA LEU A 117 -1.16 -5.20 -4.61
C LEU A 117 -2.55 -5.38 -4.03
N LYS A 118 -3.52 -4.71 -4.66
CA LYS A 118 -4.93 -5.00 -4.46
C LYS A 118 -5.22 -6.34 -5.13
N TYR A 119 -5.30 -7.40 -4.33
CA TYR A 119 -5.97 -8.60 -4.79
C TYR A 119 -7.48 -8.36 -4.71
N ILE A 120 -8.14 -8.35 -5.87
CA ILE A 120 -9.59 -8.39 -5.97
C ILE A 120 -9.96 -9.87 -6.08
N ALA A 121 -10.36 -10.48 -4.97
CA ALA A 121 -10.98 -11.79 -5.01
C ALA A 121 -12.42 -11.64 -5.52
N PHE A 122 -12.72 -12.22 -6.69
CA PHE A 122 -14.10 -12.44 -7.12
C PHE A 122 -14.63 -13.62 -6.30
N GLY A 123 -15.46 -13.34 -5.30
CA GLY A 123 -16.24 -14.39 -4.64
C GLY A 123 -17.19 -15.01 -5.68
N GLN A 124 -17.31 -16.34 -5.66
CA GLN A 124 -18.30 -17.10 -6.42
C GLN A 124 -19.72 -16.61 -6.13
#